data_AF-A0A0P4XLZ1-F1
#
_entry.id   AF-A0A0P4XLZ1-F1
#
_cell.length_a   1.000
_cell.length_b   1.000
_cell.length_c   1.000
_cell.angle_alpha   90.00
_cell.angle_beta   90.00
_cell.angle_gamma   90.00
#
_symmetry.space_group_name_H-M   'P 1'
#
loop_
_entity.id
_entity.type
_entity.pdbx_description
1 polymer ?
#
loop_
_entity_poly.entity_id
_entity_poly.type
_entity_poly.pdbx_seq_one_letter_code
_entity_poly.pdbx_strand_id
1 'polypeptide(L)'
;MRFQEFNIDNGYLEGLCRGFKNGVLKQADYINLVQCETLDDLKLHLQSTDYGQFLANEPSPLAVSVIDDRLREKLVIEFQHMRNHAVEPLATFLDYITYSYMIDNIILLITGTLHHRPITELISKCHPLGSFEQMEAIHVASTPAELYNAVLVDTPLAPFFVDCISEQDLDEMNIEIIRNTLYKAYLESFYQYCQTLGGTTAEVMCEILAFEADRRALIITINSFGTELSKDDRVKLYPTCGRLHPDGLAALARADDFEQVRGIAEYYAVIGYRFIEKKLDKSWTAIFITGVQGAI
;
A
#
# COMPACT_ATOMS: atom_id res chain seq x y z
N MET A 1 23.30 -4.03 -12.87
CA MET A 1 23.74 -5.43 -13.12
C MET A 1 23.58 -5.76 -14.60
N ARG A 2 24.55 -6.42 -15.26
CA ARG A 2 24.42 -6.83 -16.67
C ARG A 2 23.40 -7.96 -16.77
N PHE A 3 22.55 -7.94 -17.80
CA PHE A 3 21.52 -8.94 -18.11
C PHE A 3 22.01 -10.41 -18.07
N GLN A 4 23.32 -10.63 -18.19
CA GLN A 4 23.98 -11.94 -18.19
C GLN A 4 24.05 -12.61 -16.80
N GLU A 5 24.06 -11.84 -15.70
CA GLU A 5 24.13 -12.39 -14.33
C GLU A 5 22.75 -12.49 -13.68
N PHE A 6 21.75 -11.77 -14.20
CA PHE A 6 20.40 -11.74 -13.64
C PHE A 6 19.74 -13.12 -13.57
N ASN A 7 19.89 -13.91 -14.62
CA ASN A 7 19.26 -15.24 -14.72
C ASN A 7 19.86 -16.29 -13.79
N ILE A 8 21.05 -16.02 -13.21
CA ILE A 8 21.72 -16.96 -12.31
C ILE A 8 20.88 -17.12 -11.03
N ASP A 9 20.43 -16.00 -10.46
CA ASP A 9 19.72 -15.97 -9.18
C ASP A 9 18.21 -15.71 -9.35
N ASN A 10 17.79 -14.96 -10.38
CA ASN A 10 16.42 -14.47 -10.51
C ASN A 10 15.64 -15.09 -11.69
N GLY A 11 16.27 -15.91 -12.53
CA GLY A 11 15.63 -16.44 -13.75
C GLY A 11 14.40 -17.31 -13.46
N TYR A 12 14.48 -18.16 -12.42
CA TYR A 12 13.34 -18.98 -11.97
C TYR A 12 12.18 -18.12 -11.48
N LEU A 13 12.48 -17.12 -10.63
CA LEU A 13 11.47 -16.22 -10.05
C LEU A 13 10.82 -15.31 -11.09
N GLU A 14 11.58 -14.84 -12.08
CA GLU A 14 11.03 -14.09 -13.20
C GLU A 14 10.05 -14.95 -14.01
N GLY A 15 10.44 -16.18 -14.33
CA GLY A 15 9.57 -17.13 -15.03
C GLY A 15 8.28 -17.41 -14.26
N LEU A 16 8.38 -17.61 -12.94
CA LEU A 16 7.23 -17.82 -12.07
C LEU A 16 6.32 -16.58 -12.02
N CYS A 17 6.88 -15.39 -11.85
CA CYS A 17 6.13 -14.13 -11.82
C CYS A 17 5.40 -13.87 -13.16
N ARG A 18 6.06 -14.14 -14.29
CA ARG A 18 5.43 -14.06 -15.62
C ARG A 18 4.33 -15.12 -15.80
N GLY A 19 4.48 -16.28 -15.17
CA GLY A 19 3.42 -17.29 -15.06
C GLY A 19 2.19 -16.73 -14.34
N PHE A 20 2.37 -16.19 -13.13
CA PHE A 20 1.27 -15.56 -12.37
C PHE A 20 0.61 -14.40 -13.13
N LYS A 21 1.39 -13.60 -13.86
CA LYS A 21 0.84 -12.54 -14.72
C LYS A 21 -0.15 -13.09 -15.76
N ASN A 22 0.06 -14.28 -16.30
CA ASN A 22 -0.85 -14.86 -17.29
C ASN A 22 -2.20 -15.27 -16.69
N GLY A 23 -2.26 -15.48 -15.38
CA GLY A 23 -3.50 -15.78 -14.65
C GLY A 23 -4.32 -14.56 -14.27
N VAL A 24 -3.85 -13.35 -14.57
CA VAL A 24 -4.66 -12.13 -14.42
C VAL A 24 -5.80 -12.17 -15.44
N LEU A 25 -7.02 -11.93 -14.95
CA LEU A 25 -8.24 -11.94 -15.74
C LEU A 25 -8.14 -10.97 -16.92
N LYS A 26 -8.61 -11.43 -18.09
CA LYS A 26 -8.64 -10.64 -19.31
C LYS A 26 -10.01 -9.99 -19.47
N GLN A 27 -10.11 -9.06 -20.42
CA GLN A 27 -11.37 -8.38 -20.72
C GLN A 27 -12.52 -9.35 -21.01
N ALA A 28 -12.24 -10.47 -21.68
CA ALA A 28 -13.25 -11.50 -21.95
C ALA A 28 -13.79 -12.15 -20.66
N ASP A 29 -12.92 -12.41 -19.68
CA ASP A 29 -13.30 -12.99 -18.40
C ASP A 29 -14.17 -12.00 -17.61
N TYR A 30 -13.81 -10.71 -17.59
CA TYR A 30 -14.63 -9.68 -16.96
C TYR A 30 -16.03 -9.56 -17.58
N ILE A 31 -16.17 -9.71 -18.90
CA ILE A 31 -17.49 -9.72 -19.56
C ILE A 31 -18.35 -10.89 -19.07
N ASN A 32 -17.73 -12.06 -18.87
CA ASN A 32 -18.43 -13.23 -18.33
C ASN A 32 -18.84 -13.02 -16.87
N LEU A 33 -17.97 -12.42 -16.05
CA LEU A 33 -18.28 -12.14 -14.64
C LEU A 33 -19.42 -11.13 -14.47
N VAL A 34 -19.53 -10.13 -15.37
CA VAL A 34 -20.64 -9.16 -15.36
C VAL A 34 -21.99 -9.80 -15.65
N GLN A 35 -22.00 -10.93 -16.38
CA GLN A 35 -23.22 -11.66 -16.72
C GLN A 35 -23.69 -12.62 -15.63
N CYS A 36 -22.95 -12.77 -14.53
CA CYS A 36 -23.33 -13.63 -13.41
C CYS A 36 -24.50 -13.04 -12.63
N GLU A 37 -25.52 -13.84 -12.34
CA GLU A 37 -26.69 -13.43 -11.57
C GLU A 37 -26.55 -13.78 -10.08
N THR A 38 -25.75 -14.80 -9.75
CA THR A 38 -25.51 -15.26 -8.38
C THR A 38 -24.03 -15.39 -8.05
N LEU A 39 -23.70 -15.44 -6.75
CA LEU A 39 -22.32 -15.70 -6.29
C LEU A 39 -21.84 -17.12 -6.58
N ASP A 40 -22.77 -18.07 -6.73
CA ASP A 40 -22.45 -19.43 -7.14
C ASP A 40 -22.04 -19.48 -8.62
N ASP A 41 -22.69 -18.68 -9.49
CA ASP A 41 -22.28 -18.53 -10.88
C ASP A 41 -20.88 -17.91 -10.98
N LEU A 42 -20.63 -16.87 -10.17
CA LEU A 42 -19.31 -16.23 -10.08
C LEU A 42 -18.22 -17.26 -9.69
N LYS A 43 -18.51 -18.11 -8.70
CA LYS A 43 -17.60 -19.18 -8.28
C LYS A 43 -17.33 -20.17 -9.41
N LEU A 44 -18.34 -20.60 -10.16
CA LEU A 44 -18.18 -21.51 -11.30
C LEU A 44 -17.34 -20.89 -12.42
N HIS A 45 -17.55 -19.61 -12.72
CA HIS A 45 -16.74 -18.89 -13.71
C HIS A 45 -15.31 -18.67 -13.24
N LEU A 46 -15.06 -18.39 -11.96
CA LEU A 46 -13.70 -18.26 -11.44
C LEU A 46 -12.97 -19.61 -11.41
N GLN A 47 -13.67 -20.73 -11.25
CA GLN A 47 -13.06 -22.07 -11.32
C GLN A 47 -12.48 -22.42 -12.69
N SER A 48 -13.01 -21.85 -13.78
CA SER A 48 -12.47 -22.06 -15.13
C SER A 48 -11.22 -21.21 -15.41
N THR A 49 -10.91 -20.25 -14.54
CA THR A 49 -9.71 -19.41 -14.59
C THR A 49 -8.60 -19.97 -13.69
N ASP A 50 -7.42 -19.33 -13.72
CA ASP A 50 -6.28 -19.71 -12.88
C ASP A 50 -6.53 -19.55 -11.37
N TYR A 51 -7.65 -18.93 -10.97
CA TYR A 51 -8.12 -18.91 -9.58
C TYR A 51 -8.48 -20.31 -9.06
N GLY A 52 -8.91 -21.22 -9.94
CA GLY A 52 -9.14 -22.63 -9.64
C GLY A 52 -10.18 -22.87 -8.54
N GLN A 53 -10.02 -23.96 -7.80
CA GLN A 53 -10.97 -24.41 -6.77
C GLN A 53 -10.75 -23.77 -5.39
N PHE A 54 -10.39 -22.48 -5.32
CA PHE A 54 -10.07 -21.80 -4.07
C PHE A 54 -11.26 -21.68 -3.09
N LEU A 55 -12.50 -21.75 -3.60
CA LEU A 55 -13.74 -21.70 -2.81
C LEU A 55 -14.39 -23.09 -2.60
N ALA A 56 -13.72 -24.20 -2.90
CA ALA A 56 -14.36 -25.53 -2.88
C ALA A 56 -14.81 -25.99 -1.49
N ASN A 57 -14.13 -25.56 -0.43
CA ASN A 57 -14.39 -25.98 0.95
C ASN A 57 -15.33 -25.04 1.73
N GLU A 58 -15.79 -23.94 1.12
CA GLU A 58 -16.63 -22.95 1.80
C GLU A 58 -18.11 -23.36 1.79
N PRO A 59 -18.80 -23.37 2.95
CA PRO A 59 -20.21 -23.72 3.04
C PRO A 59 -21.10 -22.61 2.45
N SER A 60 -22.20 -22.99 1.80
CA SER A 60 -23.23 -22.05 1.36
C SER A 60 -24.03 -21.52 2.56
N PRO A 61 -24.43 -20.23 2.58
CA PRO A 61 -24.30 -19.24 1.49
C PRO A 61 -22.92 -18.56 1.46
N LEU A 62 -22.39 -18.36 0.25
CA LEU A 62 -21.16 -17.59 0.04
C LEU A 62 -21.38 -16.13 0.39
N ALA A 63 -20.57 -15.61 1.30
CA ALA A 63 -20.50 -14.18 1.58
C ALA A 63 -19.40 -13.53 0.74
N VAL A 64 -19.60 -12.26 0.36
CA VAL A 64 -18.62 -11.47 -0.41
C VAL A 64 -17.30 -11.31 0.36
N SER A 65 -17.36 -11.18 1.70
CA SER A 65 -16.17 -11.09 2.54
C SER A 65 -15.28 -12.34 2.45
N VAL A 66 -15.88 -13.53 2.42
CA VAL A 66 -15.15 -14.80 2.29
C VAL A 66 -14.43 -14.89 0.95
N ILE A 67 -15.05 -14.36 -0.12
CA ILE A 67 -14.40 -14.32 -1.44
C ILE A 67 -13.19 -13.37 -1.42
N ASP A 68 -13.34 -12.17 -0.85
CA ASP A 68 -12.25 -11.21 -0.71
C ASP A 68 -11.08 -11.77 0.12
N ASP A 69 -11.38 -12.39 1.27
CA ASP A 69 -10.38 -12.98 2.15
C ASP A 69 -9.62 -14.11 1.46
N ARG A 70 -10.32 -15.03 0.79
CA ARG A 70 -9.68 -16.16 0.09
C ARG A 70 -8.86 -15.72 -1.11
N LEU A 71 -9.32 -14.70 -1.85
CA LEU A 71 -8.55 -14.11 -2.96
C LEU A 71 -7.27 -13.44 -2.44
N ARG A 72 -7.36 -12.72 -1.32
CA ARG A 72 -6.21 -12.08 -0.67
C ARG A 72 -5.24 -13.12 -0.13
N GLU A 73 -5.71 -14.17 0.54
CA GLU A 73 -4.88 -15.27 1.03
C GLU A 73 -4.09 -15.94 -0.09
N LYS A 74 -4.72 -16.20 -1.25
CA LYS A 74 -4.03 -16.78 -2.40
C LYS A 74 -2.86 -15.89 -2.86
N LEU A 75 -3.10 -14.59 -3.01
CA LEU A 75 -2.05 -13.63 -3.39
C LEU A 75 -0.92 -13.59 -2.37
N VAL A 76 -1.25 -13.65 -1.08
CA VAL A 76 -0.28 -13.66 0.03
C VAL A 76 0.62 -14.90 -0.07
N ILE A 77 0.03 -16.08 -0.27
CA ILE A 77 0.77 -17.34 -0.39
C ILE A 77 1.71 -17.31 -1.60
N GLU A 78 1.23 -16.83 -2.74
CA GLU A 78 2.05 -16.70 -3.96
C GLU A 78 3.22 -15.73 -3.75
N PHE A 79 2.97 -14.59 -3.11
CA PHE A 79 4.01 -13.62 -2.78
C PHE A 79 5.03 -14.18 -1.78
N GLN A 80 4.58 -14.81 -0.70
CA GLN A 80 5.45 -15.45 0.30
C GLN A 80 6.30 -16.55 -0.34
N HIS A 81 5.72 -17.34 -1.24
CA HIS A 81 6.49 -18.34 -1.98
C HIS A 81 7.61 -17.70 -2.80
N MET A 82 7.35 -16.58 -3.49
CA MET A 82 8.39 -15.83 -4.20
C MET A 82 9.45 -15.27 -3.24
N ARG A 83 9.03 -14.68 -2.12
CA ARG A 83 9.92 -14.08 -1.12
C ARG A 83 10.84 -15.12 -0.47
N ASN A 84 10.36 -16.32 -0.21
CA ASN A 84 11.13 -17.41 0.42
C ASN A 84 12.23 -17.97 -0.49
N HIS A 85 12.07 -17.84 -1.80
CA HIS A 85 13.05 -18.30 -2.79
C HIS A 85 13.93 -17.16 -3.33
N ALA A 86 13.68 -15.92 -2.93
CA ALA A 86 14.48 -14.77 -3.33
C ALA A 86 15.73 -14.63 -2.46
N VAL A 87 16.86 -14.36 -3.12
CA VAL A 87 18.14 -14.01 -2.49
C VAL A 87 18.43 -12.51 -2.67
N GLU A 88 19.39 -11.96 -1.91
CA GLU A 88 19.83 -10.59 -2.14
C GLU A 88 20.35 -10.42 -3.58
N PRO A 89 19.97 -9.35 -4.30
CA PRO A 89 19.27 -8.13 -3.86
C PRO A 89 17.73 -8.15 -3.97
N LEU A 90 17.13 -9.21 -4.51
CA LEU A 90 15.68 -9.31 -4.72
C LEU A 90 14.91 -9.50 -3.39
N ALA A 91 15.49 -10.21 -2.43
CA ALA A 91 14.90 -10.39 -1.10
C ALA A 91 14.57 -9.05 -0.43
N THR A 92 15.56 -8.16 -0.35
CA THR A 92 15.39 -6.80 0.20
C THR A 92 14.39 -5.98 -0.60
N PHE A 93 14.38 -6.11 -1.94
CA PHE A 93 13.39 -5.43 -2.78
C PHE A 93 11.95 -5.86 -2.46
N LEU A 94 11.73 -7.16 -2.25
CA LEU A 94 10.43 -7.69 -1.85
C LEU A 94 10.07 -7.27 -0.41
N ASP A 95 11.06 -7.17 0.49
CA ASP A 95 10.83 -6.63 1.84
C ASP A 95 10.34 -5.19 1.80
N TYR A 96 10.94 -4.34 0.97
CA TYR A 96 10.45 -2.97 0.77
C TYR A 96 8.97 -2.94 0.35
N ILE A 97 8.50 -3.86 -0.50
CA ILE A 97 7.08 -3.94 -0.87
C ILE A 97 6.22 -4.25 0.37
N THR A 98 6.68 -5.12 1.27
CA THR A 98 5.95 -5.45 2.51
C THR A 98 5.87 -4.28 3.49
N TYR A 99 6.86 -3.38 3.49
CA TYR A 99 6.91 -2.24 4.40
C TYR A 99 5.71 -1.30 4.25
N SER A 100 5.16 -1.15 3.03
CA SER A 100 3.91 -0.39 2.83
C SER A 100 2.77 -0.96 3.67
N TYR A 101 2.59 -2.28 3.65
CA TYR A 101 1.53 -2.96 4.42
C TYR A 101 1.83 -2.97 5.92
N MET A 102 3.12 -3.05 6.30
CA MET A 102 3.52 -2.95 7.70
C MET A 102 3.18 -1.58 8.30
N ILE A 103 3.44 -0.49 7.56
CA ILE A 103 3.07 0.86 7.98
C ILE A 103 1.55 0.95 8.22
N ASP A 104 0.73 0.48 7.28
CA ASP A 104 -0.73 0.50 7.45
C ASP A 104 -1.19 -0.33 8.65
N ASN A 105 -0.62 -1.50 8.86
CA ASN A 105 -0.92 -2.36 10.00
C ASN A 105 -0.54 -1.70 11.33
N ILE A 106 0.62 -1.07 11.43
CA ILE A 106 1.05 -0.37 12.64
C ILE A 106 0.12 0.79 12.95
N ILE A 107 -0.25 1.57 11.93
CA ILE A 107 -1.19 2.68 12.11
C ILE A 107 -2.55 2.16 12.58
N LEU A 108 -3.05 1.06 11.99
CA LEU A 108 -4.30 0.43 12.42
C LEU A 108 -4.24 -0.03 13.88
N LEU A 109 -3.11 -0.62 14.29
CA LEU A 109 -2.90 -1.06 15.67
C LEU A 109 -2.88 0.12 16.65
N ILE A 110 -2.14 1.18 16.35
CA ILE A 110 -2.07 2.40 17.19
C ILE A 110 -3.46 3.04 17.34
N THR A 111 -4.19 3.24 16.24
CA THR A 111 -5.55 3.79 16.28
C THR A 111 -6.50 2.88 17.07
N GLY A 112 -6.41 1.56 16.89
CA GLY A 112 -7.24 0.62 17.63
C GLY A 112 -6.95 0.61 19.13
N THR A 113 -5.69 0.72 19.55
CA THR A 113 -5.28 0.84 20.96
C THR A 113 -5.78 2.15 21.58
N LEU A 114 -5.76 3.26 20.84
CA LEU A 114 -6.31 4.54 21.29
C LEU A 114 -7.83 4.48 21.55
N HIS A 115 -8.56 3.71 20.74
CA HIS A 115 -9.98 3.44 20.96
C HIS A 115 -10.26 2.30 21.95
N HIS A 116 -9.24 1.81 22.67
CA HIS A 116 -9.34 0.70 23.63
C HIS A 116 -9.91 -0.60 23.04
N ARG A 117 -9.68 -0.86 21.74
CA ARG A 117 -10.05 -2.15 21.12
C ARG A 117 -9.00 -3.21 21.44
N PRO A 118 -9.42 -4.46 21.71
CA PRO A 118 -8.47 -5.54 21.97
C PRO A 118 -7.63 -5.83 20.73
N ILE A 119 -6.31 -5.96 20.92
CA ILE A 119 -5.34 -6.21 19.84
C ILE A 119 -5.67 -7.48 19.05
N THR A 120 -6.25 -8.50 19.70
CA THR A 120 -6.69 -9.74 19.06
C THR A 120 -7.75 -9.52 17.97
N GLU A 121 -8.62 -8.53 18.13
CA GLU A 121 -9.61 -8.17 17.10
C GLU A 121 -9.00 -7.30 15.99
N LEU A 122 -7.94 -6.55 16.30
CA LEU A 122 -7.25 -5.72 15.30
C LEU A 122 -6.40 -6.58 14.37
N ILE A 123 -5.77 -7.64 14.89
CA ILE A 123 -4.94 -8.55 14.09
C ILE A 123 -5.73 -9.25 13.00
N SER A 124 -7.00 -9.61 13.25
CA SER A 124 -7.85 -10.21 12.20
C SER A 124 -8.20 -9.24 11.08
N LYS A 125 -8.01 -7.93 11.29
CA LYS A 125 -8.19 -6.86 10.30
C LYS A 125 -6.87 -6.41 9.66
N CYS A 126 -5.72 -6.86 10.16
CA CYS A 126 -4.42 -6.55 9.58
C CYS A 126 -4.21 -7.26 8.24
N HIS A 127 -3.48 -6.59 7.33
CA HIS A 127 -3.12 -7.18 6.05
C HIS A 127 -2.02 -8.25 6.22
N PRO A 128 -2.20 -9.49 5.73
CA PRO A 128 -1.25 -10.59 5.99
C PRO A 128 0.17 -10.34 5.45
N LEU A 129 0.33 -9.58 4.36
CA LEU A 129 1.66 -9.21 3.82
C LEU A 129 2.47 -8.28 4.73
N GLY A 130 1.81 -7.56 5.64
CA GLY A 130 2.44 -6.68 6.62
C GLY A 130 2.49 -7.30 8.01
N SER A 131 2.32 -8.63 8.11
CA SER A 131 2.47 -9.34 9.38
C SER A 131 3.95 -9.46 9.75
N PHE A 132 4.23 -9.44 11.05
CA PHE A 132 5.58 -9.55 11.61
C PHE A 132 5.65 -10.82 12.45
N GLU A 133 6.76 -11.55 12.37
CA GLU A 133 6.91 -12.84 13.05
C GLU A 133 6.81 -12.72 14.58
N GLN A 134 7.16 -11.56 15.17
CA GLN A 134 7.04 -11.31 16.61
C GLN A 134 5.73 -10.62 17.04
N MET A 135 4.58 -10.96 16.44
CA MET A 135 3.26 -10.45 16.90
C MET A 135 2.99 -10.69 18.39
N GLU A 136 3.60 -11.72 18.99
CA GLU A 136 3.50 -12.04 20.42
C GLU A 136 3.95 -10.90 21.35
N ALA A 137 4.97 -10.13 20.96
CA ALA A 137 5.45 -8.99 21.76
C ALA A 137 4.41 -7.85 21.79
N ILE A 138 3.67 -7.68 20.69
CA ILE A 138 2.63 -6.65 20.57
C ILE A 138 1.40 -6.97 21.42
N HIS A 139 1.07 -8.24 21.62
CA HIS A 139 -0.04 -8.65 22.48
C HIS A 139 0.11 -8.20 23.94
N VAL A 140 1.32 -7.90 24.39
CA VAL A 140 1.61 -7.47 25.77
C VAL A 140 1.44 -5.96 25.94
N ALA A 141 1.57 -5.17 24.85
CA ALA A 141 1.46 -3.72 24.92
C ALA A 141 0.01 -3.29 25.19
N SER A 142 -0.20 -2.56 26.29
CA SER A 142 -1.53 -2.06 26.67
C SER A 142 -1.66 -0.55 26.46
N THR A 143 -0.54 0.15 26.28
CA THR A 143 -0.50 1.58 26.00
C THR A 143 0.03 1.86 24.58
N PRO A 144 -0.43 2.94 23.92
CA PRO A 144 0.11 3.36 22.62
C PRO A 144 1.63 3.59 22.63
N ALA A 145 2.18 4.06 23.76
CA ALA A 145 3.62 4.29 23.92
C ALA A 145 4.42 2.98 24.03
N GLU A 146 3.90 1.97 24.74
CA GLU A 146 4.51 0.63 24.77
C GLU A 146 4.45 -0.03 23.39
N LEU A 147 3.33 0.13 22.68
CA LEU A 147 3.17 -0.38 21.32
C LEU A 147 4.17 0.28 20.37
N TYR A 148 4.32 1.60 20.47
CA TYR A 148 5.30 2.36 19.70
C TYR A 148 6.73 1.87 19.96
N ASN A 149 7.11 1.69 21.22
CA ASN A 149 8.45 1.20 21.59
C ASN A 149 8.69 -0.26 21.16
N ALA A 150 7.68 -1.14 21.26
CA ALA A 150 7.77 -2.51 20.76
C ALA A 150 7.98 -2.55 19.24
N VAL A 151 7.24 -1.72 18.50
CA VAL A 151 7.38 -1.60 17.05
C VAL A 151 8.75 -1.03 16.67
N LEU A 152 9.25 -0.02 17.39
CA LEU A 152 10.56 0.58 17.16
C LEU A 152 11.72 -0.39 17.35
N VAL A 153 11.64 -1.29 18.32
CA VAL A 153 12.75 -2.20 18.64
C VAL A 153 12.78 -3.38 17.66
N ASP A 154 11.62 -3.90 17.29
CA ASP A 154 11.53 -5.20 16.61
C ASP A 154 11.22 -5.10 15.10
N THR A 155 10.87 -3.92 14.57
CA THR A 155 10.55 -3.78 13.14
C THR A 155 11.67 -3.13 12.33
N PRO A 156 11.86 -3.54 11.06
CA PRO A 156 12.82 -2.90 10.16
C PRO A 156 12.42 -1.46 9.78
N LEU A 157 11.27 -0.98 10.28
CA LEU A 157 10.80 0.38 10.09
C LEU A 157 11.43 1.37 11.09
N ALA A 158 12.15 0.88 12.10
CA ALA A 158 12.80 1.71 13.12
C ALA A 158 13.51 2.96 12.55
N PRO A 159 14.31 2.87 11.45
CA PRO A 159 15.00 4.03 10.90
C PRO A 159 14.04 5.13 10.39
N PHE A 160 12.82 4.77 9.98
CA PHE A 160 11.82 5.73 9.49
C PHE A 160 11.10 6.44 10.63
N PHE A 161 11.08 5.87 11.83
CA PHE A 161 10.37 6.43 12.98
C PHE A 161 11.19 7.42 13.80
N VAL A 162 12.53 7.40 13.69
CA VAL A 162 13.45 8.29 14.44
C VAL A 162 13.17 9.77 14.17
N ASP A 163 12.79 10.09 12.93
CA ASP A 163 12.52 11.47 12.51
C ASP A 163 11.04 11.89 12.69
N CYS A 164 10.17 10.99 13.15
CA CYS A 164 8.72 11.16 13.00
C CYS A 164 7.94 11.49 14.28
N ILE A 165 8.35 11.07 15.49
CA ILE A 165 7.42 11.05 16.64
C ILE A 165 8.07 11.51 17.95
N SER A 166 7.39 12.40 18.67
CA SER A 166 7.55 12.57 20.11
C SER A 166 6.40 11.85 20.83
N GLU A 167 6.66 11.19 21.99
CA GLU A 167 5.66 10.39 22.75
C GLU A 167 4.36 11.16 23.09
N GLN A 168 4.36 12.48 22.97
CA GLN A 168 3.24 13.37 23.30
C GLN A 168 2.27 13.61 22.12
N ASP A 169 2.60 13.15 20.92
CA ASP A 169 1.84 13.45 19.70
C ASP A 169 0.83 12.35 19.31
N LEU A 170 0.42 11.44 20.20
CA LEU A 170 -0.45 10.31 19.85
C LEU A 170 -1.96 10.64 19.90
N ASP A 171 -2.40 11.61 19.10
CA ASP A 171 -3.82 11.95 18.85
C ASP A 171 -4.27 11.53 17.44
N GLU A 172 -5.57 11.36 17.20
CA GLU A 172 -6.12 10.89 15.91
C GLU A 172 -5.65 11.69 14.69
N MET A 173 -5.59 13.03 14.80
CA MET A 173 -5.09 13.90 13.72
C MET A 173 -3.58 13.69 13.47
N ASN A 174 -2.83 13.44 14.55
CA ASN A 174 -1.40 13.19 14.46
C ASN A 174 -1.11 11.79 13.90
N ILE A 175 -1.99 10.80 14.05
CA ILE A 175 -1.80 9.48 13.45
C ILE A 175 -1.75 9.55 11.92
N GLU A 176 -2.59 10.36 11.29
CA GLU A 176 -2.54 10.55 9.83
C GLU A 176 -1.27 11.32 9.41
N ILE A 177 -0.81 12.26 10.22
CA ILE A 177 0.48 12.95 10.02
C ILE A 177 1.63 11.96 10.11
N ILE A 178 1.62 11.09 11.13
CA ILE A 178 2.60 10.01 11.33
C ILE A 178 2.59 9.07 10.14
N ARG A 179 1.41 8.59 9.71
CA ARG A 179 1.26 7.74 8.51
C ARG A 179 1.93 8.39 7.30
N ASN A 180 1.60 9.65 7.01
CA ASN A 180 2.14 10.34 5.83
C ASN A 180 3.66 10.56 5.93
N THR A 181 4.17 10.87 7.11
CA THR A 181 5.62 11.08 7.34
C THR A 181 6.39 9.77 7.19
N LEU A 182 5.88 8.66 7.73
CA LEU A 182 6.46 7.32 7.54
C LEU A 182 6.47 6.92 6.07
N TYR A 183 5.35 7.13 5.38
CA TYR A 183 5.26 6.85 3.95
C TYR A 183 6.23 7.68 3.11
N LYS A 184 6.44 8.95 3.49
CA LYS A 184 7.45 9.79 2.86
C LYS A 184 8.85 9.20 3.02
N ALA A 185 9.26 8.90 4.24
CA ALA A 185 10.59 8.35 4.52
C ALA A 185 10.78 6.98 3.84
N TYR A 186 9.75 6.14 3.85
CA TYR A 186 9.71 4.87 3.13
C TYR A 186 9.89 5.04 1.62
N LEU A 187 9.13 5.94 0.98
CA LEU A 187 9.22 6.17 -0.46
C LEU A 187 10.58 6.74 -0.88
N GLU A 188 11.15 7.65 -0.09
CA GLU A 188 12.48 8.23 -0.35
C GLU A 188 13.58 7.18 -0.21
N SER A 189 13.54 6.36 0.84
CA SER A 189 14.47 5.25 1.04
C SER A 189 14.34 4.20 -0.07
N PHE A 190 13.12 3.81 -0.43
CA PHE A 190 12.89 2.82 -1.47
C PHE A 190 13.33 3.32 -2.85
N TYR A 191 13.14 4.61 -3.12
CA TYR A 191 13.62 5.24 -4.35
C TYR A 191 15.16 5.25 -4.41
N GLN A 192 15.85 5.61 -3.32
CA GLN A 192 17.32 5.54 -3.23
C GLN A 192 17.84 4.10 -3.37
N TYR A 193 17.15 3.12 -2.79
CA TYR A 193 17.48 1.71 -2.95
C TYR A 193 17.36 1.27 -4.42
N CYS A 194 16.25 1.63 -5.09
CA CYS A 194 16.05 1.34 -6.52
C CYS A 194 17.12 1.98 -7.40
N GLN A 195 17.55 3.22 -7.10
CA GLN A 195 18.66 3.87 -7.80
C GLN A 195 19.99 3.12 -7.62
N THR A 196 20.23 2.58 -6.44
CA THR A 196 21.46 1.82 -6.13
C THR A 196 21.52 0.50 -6.92
N LEU A 197 20.38 -0.16 -7.13
CA LEU A 197 20.30 -1.36 -7.99
C LEU A 197 20.65 -1.08 -9.45
N GLY A 198 20.27 0.12 -9.92
CA GLY A 198 20.58 0.62 -11.27
C GLY A 198 19.95 -0.19 -12.41
N GLY A 199 20.32 0.19 -13.64
CA GLY A 199 19.84 -0.48 -14.87
C GLY A 199 18.33 -0.35 -15.08
N THR A 200 17.74 -1.35 -15.74
CA THR A 200 16.31 -1.34 -16.11
C THR A 200 15.39 -1.33 -14.89
N THR A 201 15.79 -1.95 -13.77
CA THR A 201 15.04 -1.94 -12.52
C THR A 201 14.87 -0.52 -12.00
N ALA A 202 15.95 0.27 -11.99
CA ALA A 202 15.91 1.66 -11.58
C ALA A 202 15.02 2.49 -12.52
N GLU A 203 15.18 2.36 -13.83
CA GLU A 203 14.41 3.14 -14.81
C GLU A 203 12.90 2.93 -14.66
N VAL A 204 12.46 1.68 -14.57
CA VAL A 204 11.03 1.33 -14.47
C VAL A 204 10.49 1.64 -13.07
N MET A 205 11.19 1.23 -12.02
CA MET A 205 10.67 1.35 -10.65
C MET A 205 10.70 2.80 -10.15
N CYS A 206 11.73 3.58 -10.50
CA CYS A 206 11.77 4.99 -10.14
C CYS A 206 10.63 5.78 -10.81
N GLU A 207 10.20 5.40 -12.02
CA GLU A 207 9.02 6.03 -12.64
C GLU A 207 7.72 5.69 -11.88
N ILE A 208 7.55 4.43 -11.46
CA ILE A 208 6.38 3.99 -10.69
C ILE A 208 6.35 4.68 -9.32
N LEU A 209 7.49 4.73 -8.62
CA LEU A 209 7.61 5.37 -7.32
C LEU A 209 7.42 6.89 -7.40
N ALA A 210 7.94 7.53 -8.45
CA ALA A 210 7.70 8.95 -8.68
C ALA A 210 6.20 9.24 -8.85
N PHE A 211 5.48 8.39 -9.60
CA PHE A 211 4.04 8.51 -9.75
C PHE A 211 3.28 8.31 -8.44
N GLU A 212 3.70 7.36 -7.59
CA GLU A 212 3.07 7.14 -6.28
C GLU A 212 3.34 8.31 -5.32
N ALA A 213 4.54 8.88 -5.33
CA ALA A 213 4.89 10.09 -4.59
C ALA A 213 4.01 11.28 -5.02
N ASP A 214 3.87 11.51 -6.33
CA ASP A 214 3.04 12.56 -6.91
C ASP A 214 1.56 12.37 -6.54
N ARG A 215 1.04 11.14 -6.64
CA ARG A 215 -0.32 10.79 -6.22
C ARG A 215 -0.56 11.12 -4.74
N ARG A 216 0.39 10.78 -3.86
CA ARG A 216 0.27 11.07 -2.42
C ARG A 216 0.30 12.56 -2.13
N ALA A 217 1.19 13.32 -2.76
CA ALA A 217 1.24 14.77 -2.61
C ALA A 217 -0.11 15.43 -2.97
N LEU A 218 -0.75 14.98 -4.05
CA LEU A 218 -2.08 15.46 -4.45
C LEU A 218 -3.17 15.07 -3.43
N ILE A 219 -3.19 13.82 -2.97
CA ILE A 219 -4.19 13.34 -2.00
C ILE A 219 -4.05 14.08 -0.66
N ILE A 220 -2.83 14.25 -0.16
CA ILE A 220 -2.55 14.99 1.08
C ILE A 220 -3.07 16.43 0.96
N THR A 221 -2.79 17.09 -0.17
CA THR A 221 -3.23 18.47 -0.41
C THR A 221 -4.76 18.57 -0.39
N ILE A 222 -5.45 17.67 -1.07
CA ILE A 222 -6.92 17.65 -1.13
C ILE A 222 -7.54 17.35 0.25
N ASN A 223 -7.01 16.35 0.94
CA ASN A 223 -7.53 15.93 2.25
C ASN A 223 -7.22 16.94 3.34
N SER A 224 -6.21 17.78 3.17
CA SER A 224 -5.90 18.85 4.12
C SER A 224 -6.87 20.04 4.02
N PHE A 225 -7.70 20.14 2.97
CA PHE A 225 -8.70 21.20 2.87
C PHE A 225 -9.77 21.03 3.95
N GLY A 226 -9.95 22.08 4.77
CA GLY A 226 -10.89 22.05 5.89
C GLY A 226 -10.33 21.46 7.19
N THR A 227 -9.02 21.18 7.24
CA THR A 227 -8.29 20.79 8.45
C THR A 227 -7.45 21.95 9.00
N GLU A 228 -6.98 21.85 10.25
CA GLU A 228 -6.10 22.85 10.89
C GLU A 228 -4.63 22.75 10.44
N LEU A 229 -4.32 21.94 9.43
CA LEU A 229 -2.96 21.73 8.94
C LEU A 229 -2.42 22.98 8.24
N SER A 230 -1.29 23.49 8.74
CA SER A 230 -0.62 24.65 8.15
C SER A 230 -0.01 24.31 6.78
N LYS A 231 0.19 25.34 5.94
CA LYS A 231 0.85 25.17 4.63
C LYS A 231 2.30 24.68 4.77
N ASP A 232 2.99 25.09 5.83
CA ASP A 232 4.39 24.70 6.09
C ASP A 232 4.49 23.24 6.54
N ASP A 233 3.53 22.76 7.33
CA ASP A 233 3.49 21.35 7.72
C ASP A 233 3.10 20.45 6.56
N ARG A 234 2.24 20.92 5.66
CA ARG A 234 1.90 20.21 4.42
C ARG A 234 3.15 19.92 3.56
N VAL A 235 4.09 20.87 3.47
CA VAL A 235 5.35 20.71 2.73
C VAL A 235 6.20 19.58 3.32
N LYS A 236 6.23 19.44 4.64
CA LYS A 236 7.01 18.39 5.31
C LYS A 236 6.49 16.99 5.00
N LEU A 237 5.19 16.85 4.70
CA LEU A 237 4.55 15.56 4.40
C LEU A 237 4.76 15.09 2.95
N TYR A 238 5.20 15.96 2.04
CA TYR A 238 5.37 15.57 0.65
C TYR A 238 6.65 14.76 0.43
N PRO A 239 6.56 13.59 -0.24
CA PRO A 239 7.75 12.87 -0.69
C PRO A 239 8.48 13.64 -1.79
N THR A 240 9.82 13.71 -1.72
CA THR A 240 10.63 14.50 -2.67
C THR A 240 11.14 13.72 -3.89
N CYS A 241 10.68 12.48 -4.09
CA CYS A 241 11.12 11.59 -5.17
C CYS A 241 10.24 11.61 -6.44
N GLY A 242 9.19 12.46 -6.46
CA GLY A 242 8.23 12.58 -7.57
C GLY A 242 8.62 13.56 -8.68
N ARG A 243 7.86 13.56 -9.79
CA ARG A 243 8.06 14.53 -10.90
C ARG A 243 7.54 15.92 -10.54
N LEU A 244 6.69 16.04 -9.51
CA LEU A 244 6.23 17.34 -9.00
C LEU A 244 7.32 18.08 -8.23
N HIS A 245 8.38 17.40 -7.77
CA HIS A 245 9.48 18.08 -7.10
C HIS A 245 10.40 18.77 -8.12
N PRO A 246 10.82 20.04 -7.92
CA PRO A 246 10.52 20.93 -6.78
C PRO A 246 9.31 21.86 -6.99
N ASP A 247 9.05 22.30 -8.22
CA ASP A 247 8.14 23.42 -8.50
C ASP A 247 6.66 23.08 -8.31
N GLY A 248 6.26 21.85 -8.66
CA GLY A 248 4.89 21.34 -8.47
C GLY A 248 4.52 21.21 -6.99
N LEU A 249 5.43 20.74 -6.14
CA LEU A 249 5.21 20.65 -4.70
C LEU A 249 5.07 22.04 -4.06
N ALA A 250 5.90 23.01 -4.47
CA ALA A 250 5.78 24.40 -4.01
C ALA A 250 4.47 25.06 -4.47
N ALA A 251 3.95 24.67 -5.64
CA ALA A 251 2.63 25.09 -6.09
C ALA A 251 1.50 24.44 -5.27
N LEU A 252 1.57 23.13 -4.98
CA LEU A 252 0.58 22.41 -4.17
C LEU A 252 0.53 22.90 -2.72
N ALA A 253 1.68 23.25 -2.14
CA ALA A 253 1.75 23.82 -0.80
C ALA A 253 0.96 25.14 -0.67
N ARG A 254 0.91 25.92 -1.76
CA ARG A 254 0.18 27.20 -1.80
C ARG A 254 -1.29 27.04 -2.15
N ALA A 255 -1.69 25.90 -2.72
CA ALA A 255 -3.04 25.67 -3.20
C ALA A 255 -4.05 25.67 -2.05
N ASP A 256 -5.14 26.40 -2.26
CA ASP A 256 -6.23 26.59 -1.30
C ASP A 256 -7.56 25.97 -1.75
N ASP A 257 -7.66 25.59 -3.03
CA ASP A 257 -8.87 25.00 -3.60
C ASP A 257 -8.55 23.83 -4.55
N PHE A 258 -9.60 23.08 -4.88
CA PHE A 258 -9.49 21.92 -5.76
C PHE A 258 -9.16 22.31 -7.21
N GLU A 259 -9.56 23.50 -7.67
CA GLU A 259 -9.32 23.93 -9.05
C GLU A 259 -7.84 24.26 -9.30
N GLN A 260 -7.16 24.86 -8.33
CA GLN A 260 -5.73 25.11 -8.33
C GLN A 260 -4.94 23.80 -8.37
N VAL A 261 -5.33 22.82 -7.55
CA VAL A 261 -4.72 21.48 -7.57
C VAL A 261 -4.92 20.81 -8.94
N ARG A 262 -6.11 20.94 -9.54
CA ARG A 262 -6.39 20.43 -10.89
C ARG A 262 -5.51 21.12 -11.94
N GLY A 263 -5.40 22.45 -11.91
CA GLY A 263 -4.56 23.20 -12.84
C GLY A 263 -3.07 22.82 -12.75
N ILE A 264 -2.57 22.56 -11.54
CA ILE A 264 -1.21 22.05 -11.33
C ILE A 264 -1.08 20.65 -11.92
N ALA A 265 -2.04 19.75 -11.69
CA ALA A 265 -2.01 18.40 -12.23
C ALA A 265 -2.11 18.34 -13.76
N GLU A 266 -2.86 19.27 -14.38
CA GLU A 266 -2.99 19.39 -15.84
C GLU A 266 -1.66 19.82 -16.51
N TYR A 267 -0.83 20.61 -15.82
CA TYR A 267 0.48 21.02 -16.33
C TYR A 267 1.43 19.81 -16.53
N TYR A 268 1.27 18.77 -15.71
CA TYR A 268 2.02 17.52 -15.82
C TYR A 268 1.16 16.48 -16.56
N ALA A 269 1.20 16.48 -17.90
CA ALA A 269 0.31 15.71 -18.79
C ALA A 269 0.13 14.21 -18.42
N VAL A 270 1.15 13.55 -17.87
CA VAL A 270 1.07 12.14 -17.43
C VAL A 270 0.16 11.95 -16.20
N ILE A 271 0.09 12.96 -15.34
CA ILE A 271 -0.71 12.96 -14.11
C ILE A 271 -2.13 13.42 -14.42
N GLY A 272 -2.30 14.46 -15.24
CA GLY A 272 -3.60 14.96 -15.69
C GLY A 272 -4.47 13.86 -16.32
N TYR A 273 -3.94 13.06 -17.24
CA TYR A 273 -4.71 11.97 -17.88
C TYR A 273 -5.16 10.89 -16.89
N ARG A 274 -4.27 10.35 -16.06
CA ARG A 274 -4.61 9.26 -15.11
C ARG A 274 -5.43 9.72 -13.90
N PHE A 275 -5.28 10.98 -13.49
CA PHE A 275 -6.04 11.55 -12.37
C PHE A 275 -7.49 11.90 -12.79
N ILE A 276 -7.67 12.44 -14.00
CA ILE A 276 -8.99 12.80 -14.55
C ILE A 276 -9.80 11.54 -14.91
N GLU A 277 -9.16 10.49 -15.47
CA GLU A 277 -9.85 9.22 -15.77
C GLU A 277 -10.35 8.52 -14.51
N LYS A 278 -9.56 8.53 -13.42
CA LYS A 278 -9.88 7.79 -12.19
C LYS A 278 -10.91 8.47 -11.26
N LYS A 279 -11.21 9.77 -11.43
CA LYS A 279 -12.26 10.45 -10.63
C LYS A 279 -13.65 10.41 -11.28
N LEU A 280 -13.75 10.01 -12.56
CA LEU A 280 -15.03 9.67 -13.20
C LEU A 280 -15.57 8.31 -12.72
N ASP A 281 -14.72 7.48 -12.12
CA ASP A 281 -15.11 6.23 -11.48
C ASP A 281 -15.14 6.42 -9.95
N LYS A 282 -16.32 6.73 -9.41
CA LYS A 282 -16.58 6.96 -7.96
C LYS A 282 -16.28 5.75 -7.06
N SER A 283 -15.75 4.65 -7.61
CA SER A 283 -15.52 3.38 -6.93
C SER A 283 -14.19 3.29 -6.15
N TRP A 284 -13.18 4.12 -6.45
CA TRP A 284 -11.87 4.01 -5.78
C TRP A 284 -11.74 4.79 -4.47
N THR A 285 -12.58 5.80 -4.23
CA THR A 285 -12.74 6.36 -2.88
C THR A 285 -13.29 5.32 -1.92
N ALA A 286 -14.08 4.35 -2.40
CA ALA A 286 -14.55 3.26 -1.55
C ALA A 286 -13.39 2.33 -1.15
N ILE A 287 -12.55 1.86 -2.08
CA ILE A 287 -11.59 0.79 -1.78
C ILE A 287 -10.54 1.14 -0.69
N PHE A 288 -10.22 2.42 -0.46
CA PHE A 288 -9.35 2.83 0.66
C PHE A 288 -10.07 3.53 1.82
N ILE A 289 -11.29 4.06 1.64
CA ILE A 289 -12.06 4.70 2.74
C ILE A 289 -13.03 3.70 3.40
N THR A 290 -13.49 2.66 2.69
CA THR A 290 -14.37 1.61 3.25
C THR A 290 -13.63 0.57 4.07
N GLY A 291 -12.29 0.56 4.08
CA GLY A 291 -11.51 -0.18 5.07
C GLY A 291 -11.61 0.38 6.48
N VAL A 292 -12.06 1.64 6.63
CA VAL A 292 -12.23 2.30 7.94
C VAL A 292 -13.71 2.53 8.28
N GLN A 293 -14.60 2.67 7.30
CA GLN A 293 -16.03 2.90 7.54
C GLN A 293 -16.90 1.64 7.76
N GLY A 294 -16.29 0.45 7.83
CA GLY A 294 -16.98 -0.80 8.21
C GLY A 294 -16.92 -1.14 9.71
N ALA A 295 -16.37 -0.26 10.55
CA ALA A 295 -16.21 -0.51 11.98
C ALA A 295 -16.63 0.67 12.86
N ILE A 296 -17.80 1.26 12.56
CA ILE A 296 -18.61 2.05 13.50
C ILE A 296 -19.96 1.34 13.66
#